data_AF-A0A0H2QY54-F1
#
_entry.id   AF-A0A0H2QY54-F1
#
_cell.length_a   1.000
_cell.length_b   1.000
_cell.length_c   1.000
_cell.angle_alpha   90.00
_cell.angle_beta   90.00
_cell.angle_gamma   90.00
#
_symmetry.space_group_name_H-M   'P 1'
#
loop_
_entity.id
_entity.type
_entity.pdbx_description
1 polymer ?
#
loop_
_entity_poly.entity_id
_entity_poly.type
_entity_poly.pdbx_seq_one_letter_code
_entity_poly.pdbx_strand_id
1 'polypeptide(L)'
;IPDATFDNTPQKFFSRPWSTKEVQSALKHIRSRNLHTAKGKDKVAYSTILSIDVDLLRKPLNDPQSYRVIGLQSCFLKVLTLMIDRRLRDWATETRAIPDLQNGFRPGYRTHNNSFILKCAIDKAKAMNKPLYVAFVDLTNAFPSTNREALWWKLYCKGVRGPIFD
;
A
#
# COMPACT_ATOMS: atom_id res chain seq x y z
N ILE A 1 -5.23 24.15 -35.18
CA ILE A 1 -4.74 24.09 -33.77
C ILE A 1 -3.28 23.68 -33.86
N PRO A 2 -2.34 24.36 -33.19
CA PRO A 2 -0.94 23.98 -33.23
C PRO A 2 -0.71 22.60 -32.58
N ASP A 3 0.37 21.91 -32.97
CA ASP A 3 0.70 20.58 -32.45
C ASP A 3 0.98 20.58 -30.93
N ALA A 4 1.38 21.75 -30.38
CA ALA A 4 1.51 21.97 -28.95
C ALA A 4 0.94 23.33 -28.55
N THR A 5 0.20 23.36 -27.44
CA THR A 5 -0.30 24.59 -26.80
C THR A 5 0.37 24.77 -25.44
N PHE A 6 0.56 26.03 -25.03
CA PHE A 6 1.19 26.37 -23.74
C PHE A 6 0.22 27.16 -22.88
N ASP A 7 0.16 26.80 -21.59
CA ASP A 7 -0.63 27.53 -20.60
C ASP A 7 0.09 28.82 -20.21
N ASN A 8 -0.35 29.94 -20.78
CA ASN A 8 0.17 31.27 -20.51
C ASN A 8 -0.60 31.99 -19.38
N THR A 9 -1.50 31.32 -18.68
CA THR A 9 -2.22 31.93 -17.57
C THR A 9 -1.29 32.18 -16.38
N PRO A 10 -1.44 33.30 -15.63
CA PRO A 10 -0.52 33.63 -14.53
C PRO A 10 -0.50 32.56 -13.43
N GLN A 11 -1.65 31.93 -13.17
CA GLN A 11 -1.81 30.92 -12.13
C GLN A 11 -1.66 29.49 -12.65
N LYS A 12 -1.33 29.31 -13.94
CA LYS A 12 -1.19 27.99 -14.59
C LYS A 12 -2.45 27.13 -14.45
N PHE A 13 -3.62 27.71 -14.70
CA PHE A 13 -4.92 27.06 -14.50
C PHE A 13 -5.08 25.74 -15.26
N PHE A 14 -4.43 25.59 -16.42
CA PHE A 14 -4.56 24.43 -17.29
C PHE A 14 -3.42 23.42 -17.13
N SER A 15 -2.37 23.77 -16.37
CA SER A 15 -1.16 22.97 -16.23
C SER A 15 -0.77 22.64 -14.79
N ARG A 16 -1.34 23.33 -13.79
CA ARG A 16 -1.08 23.02 -12.37
C ARG A 16 -1.82 21.75 -11.93
N PRO A 17 -1.27 20.98 -10.99
CA PRO A 17 -1.98 19.86 -10.38
C PRO A 17 -3.22 20.34 -9.60
N TRP A 18 -4.27 19.52 -9.60
CA TRP A 18 -5.44 19.74 -8.75
C TRP A 18 -5.02 19.77 -7.27
N SER A 19 -5.60 20.67 -6.49
CA SER A 19 -5.40 20.71 -5.03
C SER A 19 -6.41 19.80 -4.31
N THR A 20 -6.06 19.34 -3.11
CA THR A 20 -6.96 18.55 -2.27
C THR A 20 -8.29 19.27 -2.01
N LYS A 21 -8.27 20.60 -1.84
CA LYS A 21 -9.46 21.43 -1.63
C LYS A 21 -10.38 21.45 -2.84
N GLU A 22 -9.83 21.58 -4.05
CA GLU A 22 -10.60 21.56 -5.30
C GLU A 22 -11.31 20.21 -5.49
N VAL A 23 -10.57 19.10 -5.30
CA VAL A 23 -11.12 17.75 -5.42
C VAL A 23 -12.21 17.51 -4.36
N GLN A 24 -11.96 17.86 -3.10
CA GLN A 24 -12.95 17.70 -2.02
C GLN A 24 -14.22 18.52 -2.28
N SER A 25 -14.08 19.75 -2.77
CA SER A 25 -15.22 20.60 -3.13
C SER A 25 -16.08 19.94 -4.21
N ALA A 26 -15.46 19.40 -5.26
CA ALA A 26 -16.14 18.68 -6.33
C ALA A 26 -16.85 17.41 -5.81
N LEU A 27 -16.18 16.59 -5.00
CA LEU A 27 -16.78 15.39 -4.40
C LEU A 27 -17.96 15.72 -3.49
N LYS A 28 -17.87 16.80 -2.70
CA LYS A 28 -18.97 17.29 -1.86
C LYS A 28 -20.17 17.70 -2.71
N HIS A 29 -19.94 18.40 -3.82
CA HIS A 29 -20.99 18.79 -4.76
C HIS A 29 -21.69 17.55 -5.34
N ILE A 30 -20.93 16.59 -5.86
CA ILE A 30 -21.45 15.34 -6.44
C ILE A 30 -22.29 14.58 -5.41
N ARG A 31 -21.80 14.46 -4.18
CA ARG A 31 -22.50 13.77 -3.09
C ARG A 31 -23.86 14.41 -2.76
N SER A 32 -24.00 15.72 -2.96
CA SER A 32 -25.26 16.42 -2.65
C SER A 32 -26.31 16.37 -3.75
N ARG A 33 -25.93 16.16 -5.02
CA ARG A 33 -26.83 16.35 -6.16
C ARG A 33 -26.92 15.18 -7.15
N ASN A 34 -25.88 14.34 -7.27
CA ASN A 34 -25.69 13.50 -8.46
C ASN A 34 -25.47 12.00 -8.18
N LEU A 35 -25.74 11.50 -6.97
CA LEU A 35 -25.40 10.12 -6.58
C LEU A 35 -26.04 9.02 -7.46
N HIS A 36 -27.23 9.27 -8.03
CA HIS A 36 -28.02 8.27 -8.76
C HIS A 36 -28.17 8.56 -10.26
N THR A 37 -27.31 9.41 -10.82
CA THR A 37 -27.34 9.70 -12.25
C THR A 37 -26.96 8.48 -13.09
N ALA A 38 -27.36 8.49 -14.37
CA ALA A 38 -26.98 7.47 -15.33
C ALA A 38 -25.45 7.32 -15.42
N LYS A 39 -25.00 6.09 -15.65
CA LYS A 39 -23.57 5.74 -15.78
C LYS A 39 -23.11 5.94 -17.23
N GLY A 40 -21.84 6.31 -17.39
CA GLY A 40 -21.21 6.39 -18.70
C GLY A 40 -20.94 5.01 -19.33
N LYS A 41 -20.28 4.99 -20.49
CA LYS A 41 -19.90 3.77 -21.22
C LYS A 41 -18.97 2.85 -20.40
N ASP A 42 -18.18 3.44 -19.51
CA ASP A 42 -17.30 2.77 -18.56
C ASP A 42 -18.04 2.07 -17.39
N LYS A 43 -19.36 2.34 -17.25
CA LYS A 43 -20.23 1.82 -16.19
C LYS A 43 -19.76 2.18 -14.77
N VAL A 44 -18.92 3.20 -14.61
CA VAL A 44 -18.45 3.67 -13.30
C VAL A 44 -19.52 4.57 -12.67
N ALA A 45 -19.87 4.31 -11.41
CA ALA A 45 -20.83 5.11 -10.66
C ALA A 45 -20.11 6.16 -9.79
N TYR A 46 -20.77 7.28 -9.50
CA TYR A 46 -20.23 8.27 -8.56
C TYR A 46 -19.98 7.71 -7.17
N SER A 47 -20.74 6.70 -6.74
CA SER A 47 -20.48 5.99 -5.48
C SER A 47 -19.11 5.31 -5.46
N THR A 48 -18.67 4.77 -6.59
CA THR A 48 -17.33 4.20 -6.74
C THR A 48 -16.28 5.29 -6.62
N ILE A 49 -16.44 6.42 -7.31
CA ILE A 49 -15.47 7.54 -7.26
C ILE A 49 -15.36 8.11 -5.84
N LEU A 50 -16.48 8.25 -5.14
CA LEU A 50 -16.52 8.76 -3.76
C LEU A 50 -15.85 7.82 -2.73
N SER A 51 -15.63 6.55 -3.09
CA SER A 51 -14.89 5.59 -2.25
C SER A 51 -13.37 5.62 -2.48
N ILE A 52 -12.90 6.29 -3.54
CA ILE A 52 -11.48 6.42 -3.86
C ILE A 52 -10.87 7.49 -2.96
N ASP A 53 -9.65 7.26 -2.50
CA ASP A 53 -8.86 8.23 -1.75
C ASP A 53 -8.63 9.52 -2.57
N VAL A 54 -8.81 10.68 -1.94
CA VAL A 54 -8.66 12.00 -2.57
C VAL A 54 -7.27 12.19 -3.17
N ASP A 55 -6.23 11.69 -2.50
CA ASP A 55 -4.87 11.81 -3.02
C ASP A 55 -4.64 10.92 -4.23
N LEU A 56 -5.34 9.78 -4.34
CA LEU A 56 -5.30 8.95 -5.56
C LEU A 56 -5.99 9.64 -6.74
N LEU A 57 -7.11 10.33 -6.51
CA LEU A 57 -7.80 11.09 -7.55
C LEU A 57 -6.99 12.28 -8.09
N ARG A 58 -6.03 12.76 -7.30
CA ARG A 58 -5.18 13.90 -7.61
C ARG A 58 -3.92 13.51 -8.40
N LYS A 59 -3.55 12.24 -8.41
CA LYS A 59 -2.30 11.77 -8.99
C LYS A 59 -2.30 11.91 -10.52
N PRO A 60 -1.24 12.47 -11.12
CA PRO A 60 -1.13 12.59 -12.56
C PRO A 60 -1.05 11.21 -13.22
N LEU A 61 -1.97 10.95 -14.17
CA LEU A 61 -2.05 9.66 -14.86
C LEU A 61 -0.83 9.36 -15.74
N ASN A 62 -0.07 10.39 -16.11
CA ASN A 62 1.10 10.28 -16.97
C ASN A 62 2.41 10.16 -16.18
N ASP A 63 2.36 10.17 -14.84
CA ASP A 63 3.55 9.97 -14.01
C ASP A 63 3.64 8.50 -13.56
N PRO A 64 4.65 7.74 -14.00
CA PRO A 64 4.85 6.37 -13.57
C PRO A 64 4.96 6.19 -12.05
N GLN A 65 5.43 7.21 -11.32
CA GLN A 65 5.55 7.16 -9.86
C GLN A 65 4.19 7.21 -9.14
N SER A 66 3.13 7.61 -9.85
CA SER A 66 1.78 7.61 -9.30
C SER A 66 1.21 6.20 -9.11
N TYR A 67 1.76 5.22 -9.83
CA TYR A 67 1.28 3.85 -9.85
C TYR A 67 2.20 2.89 -9.09
N ARG A 68 1.60 1.85 -8.54
CA ARG A 68 2.34 0.71 -8.00
C ARG A 68 2.61 -0.29 -9.11
N VAL A 69 3.87 -0.47 -9.47
CA VAL A 69 4.28 -1.50 -10.44
C VAL A 69 4.02 -2.89 -9.84
N ILE A 70 3.37 -3.77 -10.61
CA ILE A 70 3.14 -5.18 -10.26
C ILE A 70 3.95 -6.04 -11.23
N GLY A 71 4.94 -6.77 -10.70
CA GLY A 71 5.67 -7.78 -11.47
C GLY A 71 4.86 -9.06 -11.58
N LEU A 72 4.44 -9.42 -12.79
CA LEU A 72 3.74 -10.69 -13.04
C LEU A 72 4.75 -11.78 -13.40
N GLN A 73 4.77 -12.84 -12.60
CA GLN A 73 5.57 -14.04 -12.86
C GLN A 73 4.84 -15.00 -13.82
N SER A 74 5.62 -15.78 -14.59
CA SER A 74 5.08 -16.90 -15.37
C SER A 74 4.46 -17.97 -14.46
N CYS A 75 3.52 -18.77 -14.98
CA CYS A 75 2.85 -19.81 -14.18
C CYS A 75 3.84 -20.80 -13.59
N PHE A 76 4.84 -21.22 -14.37
CA PHE A 76 5.89 -22.11 -13.90
C PHE A 76 6.70 -21.49 -12.75
N LEU A 77 7.13 -20.23 -12.91
CA LEU A 77 7.88 -19.54 -11.87
C LEU A 77 7.05 -19.36 -10.58
N LYS A 78 5.75 -19.08 -10.69
CA LYS A 78 4.85 -18.99 -9.52
C LYS A 78 4.79 -20.29 -8.72
N VAL A 79 4.76 -21.44 -9.41
CA VAL A 79 4.75 -22.75 -8.74
C VAL A 79 6.08 -22.97 -8.03
N LEU A 80 7.21 -22.70 -8.69
CA LEU A 80 8.53 -22.85 -8.10
C LEU A 80 8.72 -21.94 -6.88
N THR A 81 8.39 -20.65 -6.99
CA THR A 81 8.52 -19.70 -5.88
C THR A 81 7.60 -20.04 -4.73
N LEU A 82 6.40 -20.59 -4.99
CA LEU A 82 5.51 -21.10 -3.95
C LEU A 82 6.10 -22.30 -3.20
N MET A 83 6.79 -23.22 -3.90
CA MET A 83 7.46 -24.35 -3.25
C MET A 83 8.61 -23.89 -2.34
N ILE A 84 9.40 -22.91 -2.80
CA ILE A 84 10.47 -22.30 -2.01
C ILE A 84 9.90 -21.57 -0.78
N ASP A 85 8.86 -20.76 -0.98
CA ASP A 85 8.17 -20.02 0.07
C ASP A 85 7.62 -20.97 1.17
N ARG A 86 7.02 -22.10 0.80
CA ARG A 86 6.55 -23.10 1.77
C ARG A 86 7.69 -23.66 2.62
N ARG A 87 8.80 -24.09 2.01
CA ARG A 87 9.96 -24.60 2.76
C ARG A 87 10.54 -23.55 3.71
N LEU A 88 10.64 -22.30 3.26
CA LEU A 88 11.11 -21.20 4.12
C LEU A 88 10.15 -20.90 5.27
N ARG A 89 8.83 -21.00 5.05
CA ARG A 89 7.83 -20.82 6.12
C ARG A 89 7.89 -21.92 7.16
N ASP A 90 8.04 -23.17 6.73
CA ASP A 90 8.14 -24.31 7.64
C ASP A 90 9.36 -24.13 8.55
N TRP A 91 10.53 -23.86 7.96
CA TRP A 91 11.74 -23.52 8.69
C TRP A 91 11.56 -22.33 9.63
N ALA A 92 10.97 -21.23 9.16
CA ALA A 92 10.79 -20.03 9.97
C ALA A 92 9.84 -20.25 11.16
N THR A 93 8.88 -21.17 11.01
CA THR A 93 7.93 -21.55 12.07
C THR A 93 8.61 -22.42 13.12
N GLU A 94 9.32 -23.47 12.68
CA GLU A 94 10.00 -24.41 13.56
C GLU A 94 11.11 -23.73 14.38
N THR A 95 11.88 -22.85 13.76
CA THR A 95 12.96 -22.10 14.41
C THR A 95 12.49 -20.84 15.15
N ARG A 96 11.19 -20.51 15.08
CA ARG A 96 10.63 -19.22 15.56
C ARG A 96 11.43 -18.01 15.06
N ALA A 97 11.86 -18.04 13.80
CA ALA A 97 12.70 -16.99 13.21
C ALA A 97 11.99 -15.63 13.11
N ILE A 98 10.66 -15.63 13.07
CA ILE A 98 9.81 -14.44 12.96
C ILE A 98 9.11 -14.18 14.31
N PRO A 99 9.20 -12.96 14.88
CA PRO A 99 8.51 -12.61 16.13
C PRO A 99 6.99 -12.73 16.04
N ASP A 100 6.33 -13.07 17.15
CA ASP A 100 4.86 -13.20 17.22
C ASP A 100 4.11 -11.88 17.00
N LEU A 101 4.79 -10.74 17.19
CA LEU A 101 4.25 -9.41 16.91
C LEU A 101 4.14 -9.11 15.40
N GLN A 102 4.82 -9.90 14.56
CA GLN A 102 4.75 -9.73 13.11
C GLN A 102 3.60 -10.57 12.54
N ASN A 103 2.58 -9.89 12.02
CA ASN A 103 1.36 -10.55 11.52
C ASN A 103 1.30 -10.64 10.00
N GLY A 104 1.94 -9.70 9.29
CA GLY A 104 1.83 -9.60 7.84
C GLY A 104 2.28 -10.87 7.12
N PHE A 105 1.50 -11.31 6.13
CA PHE A 105 1.79 -12.45 5.27
C PHE A 105 2.01 -13.79 5.98
N ARG A 106 1.50 -13.97 7.22
CA ARG A 106 1.58 -15.23 7.96
C ARG A 106 0.23 -15.95 8.01
N PRO A 107 0.18 -17.27 7.78
CA PRO A 107 -1.03 -18.06 7.97
C PRO A 107 -1.53 -17.95 9.42
N GLY A 108 -2.85 -17.82 9.60
CA GLY A 108 -3.47 -17.69 10.93
C GLY A 108 -3.42 -16.28 11.54
N TYR A 109 -2.60 -15.36 11.01
CA TYR A 109 -2.55 -13.97 11.45
C TYR A 109 -3.39 -13.07 10.54
N ARG A 110 -4.14 -12.14 11.15
CA ARG A 110 -5.03 -11.22 10.43
C ARG A 110 -4.69 -9.77 10.76
N THR A 111 -5.10 -8.86 9.89
CA THR A 111 -4.87 -7.41 10.06
C THR A 111 -5.50 -6.87 11.34
N HIS A 112 -6.65 -7.42 11.75
CA HIS A 112 -7.35 -6.98 12.96
C HIS A 112 -6.60 -7.28 14.26
N ASN A 113 -5.66 -8.23 14.26
CA ASN A 113 -4.86 -8.57 15.44
C ASN A 113 -4.06 -7.34 15.90
N ASN A 114 -3.43 -6.62 14.96
CA ASN A 114 -2.64 -5.43 15.29
C ASN A 114 -3.51 -4.25 15.75
N SER A 115 -4.68 -4.05 15.14
CA SER A 115 -5.62 -3.02 15.61
C SER A 115 -6.17 -3.35 17.01
N PHE A 116 -6.40 -4.62 17.31
CA PHE A 116 -6.81 -5.06 18.64
C PHE A 116 -5.71 -4.81 19.68
N ILE A 117 -4.46 -5.20 19.37
CA ILE A 117 -3.30 -4.94 20.25
C ILE A 117 -3.17 -3.44 20.54
N LEU A 118 -3.28 -2.59 19.51
CA LEU A 118 -3.23 -1.13 19.67
C LEU A 118 -4.38 -0.62 20.55
N LYS A 119 -5.61 -1.12 20.34
CA LYS A 119 -6.77 -0.77 21.16
C LYS A 119 -6.56 -1.15 22.63
N CYS A 120 -6.07 -2.36 22.91
CA CYS A 120 -5.72 -2.78 24.26
C CYS A 120 -4.64 -1.89 24.89
N ALA A 121 -3.62 -1.49 24.13
CA ALA A 121 -2.58 -0.58 24.61
C ALA A 121 -3.16 0.79 24.98
N ILE A 122 -4.07 1.33 24.15
CA ILE A 122 -4.78 2.59 24.42
C ILE A 122 -5.60 2.48 25.70
N ASP A 123 -6.39 1.41 25.84
CA ASP A 123 -7.28 1.23 26.99
C ASP A 123 -6.49 1.05 28.29
N LYS A 124 -5.37 0.32 28.23
CA LYS A 124 -4.45 0.18 29.36
C LYS A 124 -3.83 1.51 29.78
N ALA A 125 -3.36 2.31 28.81
CA ALA A 125 -2.76 3.61 29.10
C ALA A 125 -3.77 4.56 29.76
N LYS A 126 -5.01 4.57 29.26
CA LYS A 126 -6.13 5.32 29.87
C LYS A 126 -6.41 4.87 31.30
N ALA A 127 -6.52 3.56 31.54
CA ALA A 127 -6.77 3.02 32.88
C ALA A 127 -5.66 3.37 33.88
N MET A 128 -4.42 3.45 33.41
CA MET A 128 -3.26 3.82 34.24
C MET A 128 -3.04 5.34 34.36
N ASN A 129 -3.87 6.16 33.71
CA ASN A 129 -3.70 7.60 33.59
C ASN A 129 -2.30 8.01 33.10
N LYS A 130 -1.75 7.26 32.13
CA LYS A 130 -0.44 7.52 31.52
C LYS A 130 -0.58 7.85 30.03
N PRO A 131 0.28 8.73 29.50
CA PRO A 131 0.30 8.99 28.07
C PRO A 131 0.78 7.75 27.29
N LEU A 132 0.20 7.51 26.12
CA LEU A 132 0.67 6.54 25.14
C LEU A 132 1.11 7.28 23.88
N TYR A 133 2.38 7.12 23.52
CA TYR A 133 2.93 7.64 22.28
C TYR A 133 3.00 6.52 21.25
N VAL A 134 2.51 6.77 20.03
CA VAL A 134 2.46 5.78 18.94
C VAL A 134 3.05 6.39 17.68
N ALA A 135 3.91 5.63 17.01
CA ALA A 135 4.46 6.00 15.71
C ALA A 135 3.97 5.03 14.63
N PHE A 136 3.46 5.57 13.53
CA PHE A 136 3.12 4.80 12.34
C PHE A 136 4.21 5.01 11.31
N VAL A 137 5.04 3.99 11.11
CA VAL A 137 6.15 4.02 10.15
C VAL A 137 5.74 3.20 8.93
N ASP A 138 5.78 3.82 7.76
CA ASP A 138 5.55 3.16 6.47
C ASP A 138 6.80 3.27 5.60
N LEU A 139 7.11 2.18 4.88
CA LEU A 139 8.29 2.11 4.04
C LEU A 139 7.93 2.44 2.59
N THR A 140 8.51 3.52 2.05
CA THR A 140 8.36 3.86 0.64
C THR A 140 8.98 2.78 -0.25
N ASN A 141 8.18 2.26 -1.19
CA ASN A 141 8.63 1.29 -2.20
C ASN A 141 9.38 0.07 -1.63
N ALA A 142 8.89 -0.52 -0.53
CA ALA A 142 9.59 -1.56 0.23
C ALA A 142 10.22 -2.69 -0.63
N PHE A 143 9.54 -3.18 -1.67
CA PHE A 143 10.09 -4.23 -2.54
C PHE A 143 11.25 -3.70 -3.43
N PRO A 144 11.06 -2.64 -4.25
CA PRO A 144 12.18 -2.03 -4.99
C PRO A 144 13.34 -1.53 -4.12
N SER A 145 13.06 -1.03 -2.91
CA SER A 145 14.07 -0.39 -2.05
C SER A 145 14.85 -1.37 -1.16
N THR A 146 14.51 -2.67 -1.19
CA THR A 146 15.22 -3.68 -0.39
C THR A 146 16.63 -3.91 -0.93
N ASN A 147 17.65 -3.66 -0.11
CA ASN A 147 19.03 -4.06 -0.41
C ASN A 147 19.13 -5.61 -0.37
N ARG A 148 19.38 -6.20 -1.54
CA ARG A 148 19.40 -7.66 -1.72
C ARG A 148 20.57 -8.32 -1.00
N GLU A 149 21.76 -7.73 -1.03
CA GLU A 149 22.94 -8.26 -0.35
C GLU A 149 22.72 -8.33 1.16
N ALA A 150 22.19 -7.25 1.75
CA ALA A 150 21.85 -7.21 3.16
C ALA A 150 20.75 -8.21 3.53
N LEU A 151 19.77 -8.44 2.64
CA LEU A 151 18.73 -9.46 2.84
C LEU A 151 19.34 -10.87 2.86
N TRP A 152 20.14 -11.21 1.86
CA TRP A 152 20.83 -12.50 1.77
C TRP A 152 21.73 -12.72 3.00
N TRP A 153 22.54 -11.72 3.37
CA TRP A 153 23.37 -11.77 4.57
C TRP A 153 22.54 -12.06 5.84
N LYS A 154 21.40 -11.36 6.02
CA LYS A 154 20.52 -11.60 7.18
C LYS A 154 19.95 -13.01 7.20
N LEU A 155 19.53 -13.54 6.05
CA LEU A 155 19.04 -14.91 5.94
C LEU A 155 20.13 -15.93 6.27
N TYR A 156 21.35 -15.72 5.77
CA TYR A 156 22.51 -16.55 6.10
C TYR A 156 22.81 -16.54 7.61
N CYS A 157 22.86 -15.36 8.23
CA CYS A 157 23.08 -15.22 9.67
C CYS A 157 21.96 -15.87 10.50
N LYS A 158 20.74 -15.92 9.98
CA LYS A 158 19.61 -16.61 10.62
C LYS A 158 19.65 -18.14 10.46
N GLY A 159 20.52 -18.66 9.60
CA GLY A 159 20.73 -20.10 9.42
C GLY A 159 20.11 -20.67 8.13
N VAL A 160 19.62 -19.85 7.21
CA VAL A 160 19.19 -20.32 5.89
C VAL A 160 20.44 -20.67 5.08
N ARG A 161 20.58 -21.94 4.68
CA ARG A 161 21.76 -22.50 3.98
C ARG A 161 21.35 -23.64 3.05
N GLY A 162 22.28 -24.06 2.19
CA GLY A 162 22.14 -25.20 1.28
C GLY A 162 21.63 -24.80 -0.10
N PRO A 163 21.31 -25.77 -0.99
CA PRO A 163 21.13 -25.50 -2.42
C PRO A 163 19.98 -24.56 -2.81
N ILE A 164 19.07 -24.24 -1.89
CA ILE A 164 18.00 -23.24 -2.11
C ILE A 164 18.54 -21.82 -1.87
N PHE A 165 19.59 -21.70 -1.08
CA PHE A 165 20.22 -20.47 -0.64
C PHE A 165 21.48 -20.13 -1.45
N ASP A 166 22.22 -21.15 -1.88
CA ASP A 166 23.41 -21.05 -2.74
C ASP A 166 23.06 -20.51 -4.14
#